data_AF-A0A7W9PNM1-F1
#
_entry.id   AF-A0A7W9PNM1-F1
#
_cell.length_a   1.000
_cell.length_b   1.000
_cell.length_c   1.000
_cell.angle_alpha   90.00
_cell.angle_beta   90.00
_cell.angle_gamma   90.00
#
_symmetry.space_group_name_H-M   'P 1'
#
loop_
_entity.id
_entity.type
_entity.pdbx_description
1 polymer ?
#
loop_
_entity_poly.entity_id
_entity_poly.type
_entity_poly.pdbx_seq_one_letter_code
_entity_poly.pdbx_strand_id
1 'polypeptide(L)' 'MGGLRPPGVADTNLRWLDRFYGDIFAEGTPEHSYQNFPDPTLKNWQDAYYGTNCPRLVQVKRKYDPTGFFSYQQAIGTR' A
#
# COMPACT_ATOMS: atom_id res chain seq x y z
N MET A 1 7.18 12.60 30.40
CA MET A 1 5.88 12.00 30.77
C MET A 1 5.11 11.74 29.48
N GLY A 2 5.28 10.56 28.88
CA GLY A 2 4.58 10.18 27.66
C GLY A 2 3.14 9.82 27.97
N GLY A 3 2.20 10.72 27.67
CA GLY A 3 0.78 10.41 27.76
C GLY A 3 0.43 9.32 26.77
N LEU A 4 0.06 8.14 27.28
CA LEU A 4 -0.52 7.07 26.48
C LEU A 4 -1.71 7.66 25.71
N ARG A 5 -1.68 7.58 24.37
CA ARG A 5 -2.82 7.98 23.54
C ARG A 5 -4.08 7.25 24.05
N PRO A 6 -5.22 7.94 24.22
CA PRO A 6 -6.44 7.29 24.65
C PRO A 6 -6.79 6.12 23.71
N PRO A 7 -7.28 4.99 24.25
CA PRO A 7 -7.75 3.88 23.43
C PRO A 7 -8.75 4.37 22.37
N GLY A 8 -8.62 3.89 21.13
CA GLY A 8 -9.57 4.21 20.05
C GLY A 8 -9.37 5.54 19.31
N VAL A 9 -8.39 6.37 19.68
CA VAL A 9 -8.03 7.57 18.89
C VAL A 9 -7.50 7.18 17.51
N ALA A 10 -6.68 6.13 17.42
CA ALA A 10 -6.17 5.62 16.15
C ALA A 10 -7.33 5.18 15.24
N ASP A 11 -8.28 4.40 15.76
CA ASP A 11 -9.43 3.94 14.99
C ASP A 11 -10.32 5.09 14.51
N THR A 12 -10.49 6.12 15.35
CA THR A 12 -11.26 7.32 14.98
C THR A 12 -10.59 8.08 13.84
N ASN A 13 -9.27 8.23 13.89
CA ASN A 13 -8.50 8.89 12.83
C ASN A 13 -8.51 8.08 11.53
N LEU A 14 -8.37 6.75 11.61
CA LEU A 14 -8.46 5.87 10.45
C LEU A 14 -9.83 5.93 9.79
N ARG A 15 -10.92 5.94 10.58
CA ARG A 15 -12.28 6.13 10.04
C ARG A 15 -12.49 7.50 9.39
N TRP A 16 -11.87 8.54 9.92
CA TRP A 16 -11.92 9.86 9.29
C TRP A 16 -11.15 9.87 7.97
N LEU A 17 -9.95 9.27 7.94
CA LEU A 17 -9.12 9.19 6.75
C LEU A 17 -9.79 8.40 5.63
N ASP A 18 -10.41 7.26 5.97
CA ASP A 18 -11.17 6.42 5.05
C ASP A 18 -12.31 7.20 4.37
N ARG A 19 -13.12 7.92 5.16
CA ARG A 19 -14.17 8.80 4.63
C ARG A 19 -13.62 9.91 3.75
N PHE A 20 -12.58 10.59 4.21
CA PHE A 20 -11.94 11.68 3.46
C PHE A 20 -11.40 11.22 2.11
N TYR A 21 -10.76 10.05 2.05
CA TYR A 21 -10.31 9.45 0.79
C TYR A 21 -11.50 9.09 -0.11
N GLY A 22 -12.56 8.51 0.45
CA GLY A 22 -13.80 8.23 -0.29
C GLY A 22 -14.44 9.48 -0.89
N ASP A 23 -14.40 10.62 -0.20
CA ASP A 23 -14.96 11.88 -0.67
C ASP A 23 -14.10 12.52 -1.78
N ILE A 24 -12.77 12.48 -1.67
CA ILE A 24 -11.85 13.03 -2.70
C ILE A 24 -11.83 12.17 -3.96
N PHE A 25 -11.89 10.85 -3.79
CA PHE A 25 -11.78 9.87 -4.86
C PHE A 25 -13.13 9.18 -5.11
N ALA A 26 -14.21 9.97 -5.11
CA ALA A 26 -15.58 9.47 -5.24
C ALA A 26 -15.83 8.65 -6.52
N GLU A 27 -15.05 8.90 -7.57
CA GLU A 27 -15.14 8.18 -8.86
C GLU A 27 -14.29 6.90 -8.91
N GLY A 28 -13.50 6.60 -7.87
CA GLY A 28 -12.67 5.40 -7.76
C GLY A 28 -11.27 5.68 -7.21
N THR A 29 -10.54 4.63 -6.82
CA THR A 29 -9.18 4.75 -6.26
C THR A 29 -8.24 5.51 -7.20
N PRO A 30 -7.28 6.29 -6.66
CA PRO A 30 -6.29 6.98 -7.48
C PRO A 30 -5.59 6.01 -8.44
N GLU A 31 -5.41 6.41 -9.69
CA GLU A 31 -4.75 5.59 -10.72
C GLU A 31 -3.29 5.29 -10.35
N HIS A 32 -2.63 6.24 -9.67
CA HIS A 32 -1.24 6.14 -9.27
C HIS A 32 -1.04 6.55 -7.81
N SER A 33 -0.02 5.97 -7.18
CA SER A 33 0.38 6.24 -5.80
C SER A 33 1.89 6.13 -5.67
N TYR A 34 2.46 6.74 -4.62
CA TYR A 34 3.90 6.71 -4.40
C TYR A 34 4.27 5.66 -3.36
N GLN A 35 5.15 4.72 -3.71
CA GLN A 35 5.49 3.54 -2.91
C GLN A 35 5.97 3.88 -1.49
N ASN A 36 6.66 5.01 -1.29
CA ASN A 36 7.16 5.41 0.03
C ASN A 36 6.05 5.86 1.01
N PHE A 37 4.80 5.93 0.55
CA PHE A 37 3.61 6.08 1.38
C PHE A 37 2.75 4.81 1.26
N PRO A 38 3.15 3.71 1.93
CA PRO A 38 2.43 2.44 1.85
C PRO A 38 1.03 2.58 2.46
N ASP A 39 0.03 2.15 1.71
CA ASP A 39 -1.36 2.09 2.12
C ASP A 39 -1.83 0.63 2.12
N PRO A 40 -2.00 0.00 3.31
CA PRO A 40 -2.48 -1.37 3.42
C PRO A 40 -3.90 -1.59 2.84
N THR A 41 -4.67 -0.53 2.63
CA THR A 41 -6.04 -0.58 2.10
C THR A 41 -6.10 -0.47 0.57
N LEU A 42 -4.99 -0.13 -0.08
CA LEU A 42 -4.89 0.03 -1.53
C LEU A 42 -4.97 -1.33 -2.24
N LYS A 43 -6.12 -1.60 -2.88
CA LYS A 43 -6.43 -2.91 -3.49
C LYS A 43 -5.57 -3.23 -4.73
N ASN A 44 -5.37 -2.26 -5.61
CA ASN A 44 -4.64 -2.38 -6.88
C ASN A 44 -3.18 -1.88 -6.76
N TRP A 45 -2.56 -2.08 -5.59
CA TRP A 45 -1.28 -1.45 -5.24
C TRP A 45 -0.15 -1.74 -6.23
N GLN A 46 -0.11 -2.92 -6.87
CA GLN A 46 0.92 -3.24 -7.87
C GLN A 46 0.91 -2.24 -9.02
N ASP A 47 -0.28 -2.01 -9.59
CA ASP A 47 -0.46 -1.10 -10.73
C ASP A 47 -0.40 0.35 -10.26
N ALA A 48 -0.99 0.67 -9.11
CA ALA A 48 -0.96 2.02 -8.56
C ALA A 48 0.48 2.49 -8.24
N TYR A 49 1.34 1.63 -7.70
CA TYR A 49 2.72 2.00 -7.37
C TYR A 49 3.70 1.89 -8.53
N TYR A 50 3.56 0.89 -9.40
CA TYR A 50 4.59 0.58 -10.41
C TYR A 50 4.08 0.65 -11.85
N GLY A 51 2.77 0.67 -12.07
CA GLY A 51 2.14 0.68 -13.38
C GLY A 51 2.79 -0.32 -14.35
N THR A 52 3.13 0.17 -15.54
CA THR A 52 3.77 -0.62 -16.60
C THR A 52 5.13 -1.21 -16.24
N ASN A 53 5.77 -0.75 -15.16
CA ASN A 53 7.04 -1.31 -14.68
C ASN A 53 6.87 -2.57 -13.82
N CYS A 54 5.67 -2.85 -13.32
CA CYS A 54 5.41 -3.98 -12.43
C CYS A 54 5.92 -5.33 -13.00
N PRO A 55 5.66 -5.68 -14.28
CA PRO A 55 6.16 -6.93 -14.86
C PRO A 55 7.69 -7.03 -14.86
N ARG A 56 8.41 -5.93 -15.10
CA ARG A 56 9.87 -5.90 -15.06
C ARG A 56 10.40 -6.12 -13.65
N LEU A 57 9.74 -5.56 -12.65
CA LEU A 57 10.12 -5.75 -11.25
C LEU A 57 9.88 -7.18 -10.77
N VAL A 58 8.80 -7.84 -11.22
CA VAL A 58 8.58 -9.27 -10.98
C VAL A 58 9.71 -10.11 -11.58
N GLN A 59 10.19 -9.79 -12.79
CA GLN A 59 11.35 -10.49 -13.38
C GLN A 59 12.62 -10.30 -12.54
N VAL A 60 12.89 -9.09 -12.05
CA VAL A 60 14.01 -8.80 -11.15
C VAL A 60 13.89 -9.60 -9.85
N LYS A 61 12.69 -9.63 -9.25
CA LYS A 61 12.41 -10.39 -8.03
C LYS A 61 12.66 -11.88 -8.22
N ARG A 62 12.16 -12.47 -9.31
CA ARG A 62 12.41 -13.87 -9.65
C ARG A 62 13.89 -14.19 -9.84
N LYS A 63 14.67 -13.27 -10.40
CA LYS A 63 16.12 -13.46 -10.63
C LYS A 63 16.93 -13.44 -9.34
N TYR A 64 16.65 -12.49 -8.45
CA TYR A 64 17.51 -12.22 -7.29
C TYR A 64 16.94 -12.72 -5.96
N ASP A 65 15.63 -12.97 -5.87
CA ASP A 65 14.96 -13.52 -4.69
C ASP A 65 13.90 -14.56 -5.08
N PRO A 66 14.29 -15.68 -5.71
CA PRO A 66 13.36 -16.70 -6.20
C PRO A 66 12.59 -17.40 -5.09
N THR A 67 13.13 -17.45 -3.87
CA THR A 67 12.49 -18.07 -2.70
C THR A 67 11.60 -17.10 -1.92
N GLY A 68 11.62 -15.80 -2.26
CA GLY A 68 10.80 -14.78 -1.60
C GLY A 68 11.25 -14.48 -0.17
N PHE A 69 12.55 -14.52 0.11
CA PHE A 69 13.12 -14.20 1.41
C PHE A 69 12.74 -12.78 1.87
N PHE A 70 12.75 -11.81 0.96
CA PHE A 70 12.29 -10.45 1.25
C PHE A 70 10.80 -10.30 0.95
N SER A 71 9.94 -10.57 1.92
CA SER A 71 8.49 -10.52 1.74
C SER A 71 7.79 -9.72 2.84
N TYR A 72 6.70 -9.05 2.49
CA TYR A 72 5.80 -8.27 3.34
C TYR A 72 4.44 -8.10 2.62
N GLN A 73 3.45 -7.47 3.27
CA GLN A 73 2.06 -7.41 2.81
C GLN A 73 1.87 -6.91 1.36
N GLN A 74 2.73 -6.01 0.88
CA GLN A 74 2.73 -5.46 -0.48
C GLN A 74 4.10 -5.62 -1.15
N ALA A 75 4.78 -6.74 -0.88
CA ALA A 75 6.02 -7.10 -1.56
C ALA A 75 5.74 -7.55 -3.00
N ILE A 76 6.60 -7.15 -3.93
CA ILE A 76 6.56 -7.67 -5.31
C ILE A 76 6.73 -9.19 -5.26
N GLY A 77 5.75 -9.90 -5.82
CA GLY A 77 5.71 -11.35 -5.83
C GLY A 77 6.66 -11.99 -6.85
N THR A 78 6.82 -13.31 -6.73
CA THR A 78 7.57 -14.14 -7.68
C THR A 78 6.66 -14.90 -8.65
N ARG A 79 5.33 -14.77 -8.53
CA ARG A 79 4.33 -15.44 -9.38
C ARG A 79 3.69 -14.47 -10.35
#